data_AF-A0A1K1SM33-F1
#
_entry.id   AF-A0A1K1SM33-F1
#
_cell.length_a   1.000
_cell.length_b   1.000
_cell.length_c   1.000
_cell.angle_alpha   90.00
_cell.angle_beta   90.00
_cell.angle_gamma   90.00
#
_symmetry.space_group_name_H-M   'P 1'
#
loop_
_entity.id
_entity.type
_entity.pdbx_description
1 polymer ?
#
loop_
_entity_poly.entity_id
_entity_poly.type
_entity_poly.pdbx_seq_one_letter_code
_entity_poly.pdbx_strand_id
1 'polypeptide(L)'
;MTSVLTDGLENSRPVPRPRRRPVAHDALAELARLAALAELAKSSSPSLMHHAILAGAGPAAVAAAAKIDVAEAHVRWHEWADTAVALDEYLRVHAAFAEAVIARHEALEDELCP
;
A
#
# COMPACT_ATOMS: atom_id res chain seq x y z
N MET A 1 -64.43 19.60 -46.08
CA MET A 1 -63.42 18.68 -46.63
C MET A 1 -62.32 19.50 -47.26
N THR A 2 -61.16 19.61 -46.60
CA THR A 2 -59.91 20.14 -47.17
C THR A 2 -58.79 19.24 -46.70
N SER A 3 -58.25 18.50 -47.67
CA SER A 3 -57.06 17.67 -47.58
C SER A 3 -55.83 18.55 -47.49
N VAL A 4 -54.92 18.25 -46.56
CA VAL A 4 -53.50 18.62 -46.68
C VAL A 4 -52.69 17.39 -46.30
N LEU A 5 -52.17 16.72 -47.33
CA LEU A 5 -51.07 15.77 -47.23
C LEU A 5 -49.74 16.55 -47.30
N THR A 6 -48.68 15.86 -46.85
CA THR A 6 -47.22 16.10 -47.05
C THR A 6 -46.53 17.18 -46.20
N ASP A 7 -45.78 16.74 -45.18
CA ASP A 7 -44.30 16.69 -45.18
C ASP A 7 -43.87 15.99 -43.87
N GLY A 8 -43.03 14.96 -43.83
CA GLY A 8 -41.77 14.82 -44.55
C GLY A 8 -40.63 15.27 -43.63
N LEU A 9 -39.75 14.33 -43.25
CA LEU A 9 -38.44 14.49 -42.58
C LEU A 9 -38.40 14.40 -41.04
N GLU A 10 -38.30 13.15 -40.58
CA GLU A 10 -37.09 12.65 -39.91
C GLU A 10 -36.42 13.59 -38.89
N ASN A 11 -36.97 13.62 -37.67
CA ASN A 11 -36.25 14.10 -36.49
C ASN A 11 -35.19 13.07 -36.04
N SER A 12 -34.21 12.79 -36.90
CA SER A 12 -33.01 12.03 -36.55
C SER A 12 -32.04 12.96 -35.82
N ARG A 13 -32.31 13.22 -34.53
CA ARG A 13 -31.34 13.88 -33.66
C ARG A 13 -30.05 13.05 -33.66
N PRO A 14 -28.87 13.64 -33.90
CA PRO A 14 -27.61 12.92 -33.76
C PRO A 14 -27.49 12.41 -32.33
N VAL A 15 -27.44 11.09 -32.13
CA VAL A 15 -27.10 10.50 -30.83
C VAL A 15 -25.67 10.95 -30.50
N PRO A 16 -25.42 11.59 -29.35
CA PRO A 16 -24.06 11.93 -28.93
C PRO A 16 -23.26 10.63 -28.82
N ARG A 17 -22.32 10.41 -29.75
CA ARG A 17 -21.36 9.32 -29.58
C ARG A 17 -20.49 9.65 -28.37
N PRO A 18 -20.30 8.74 -27.41
CA PRO A 18 -19.33 8.94 -26.35
C PRO A 18 -17.98 9.22 -27.00
N ARG A 19 -17.38 10.38 -26.71
CA ARG A 19 -15.99 10.62 -27.10
C ARG A 19 -15.16 9.51 -26.47
N ARG A 20 -14.47 8.70 -27.28
CA ARG A 20 -13.49 7.74 -26.75
C ARG A 20 -12.47 8.55 -25.94
N ARG A 21 -12.42 8.27 -24.63
CA ARG A 21 -11.45 8.86 -23.71
C ARG A 21 -10.04 8.54 -24.24
N PRO A 22 -9.10 9.51 -24.32
CA PRO A 22 -7.73 9.22 -24.69
C PRO A 22 -7.11 8.23 -23.70
N VAL A 23 -6.85 7.00 -24.13
CA VAL A 23 -6.47 5.86 -23.26
C VAL A 23 -5.05 6.01 -22.70
N ALA A 24 -4.16 6.72 -23.40
CA ALA A 24 -2.76 6.88 -23.01
C ALA A 24 -2.56 7.76 -21.75
N HIS A 25 -3.40 8.79 -21.58
CA HIS A 25 -3.33 9.67 -20.40
C HIS A 25 -3.85 8.97 -19.14
N ASP A 26 -4.77 8.02 -19.30
CA ASP A 26 -5.30 7.20 -18.21
C ASP A 26 -4.25 6.23 -17.66
N ALA A 27 -3.39 5.65 -18.51
CA ALA A 27 -2.33 4.75 -18.07
C ALA A 27 -1.24 5.44 -17.24
N LEU A 28 -0.79 6.63 -17.67
CA LEU A 28 0.17 7.43 -16.89
C LEU A 28 -0.44 7.93 -15.57
N ALA A 29 -1.71 8.34 -15.60
CA ALA A 29 -2.43 8.75 -14.39
C ALA A 29 -2.61 7.59 -13.41
N GLU A 30 -2.93 6.39 -13.89
CA GLU A 30 -3.04 5.20 -13.05
C GLU A 30 -1.68 4.78 -12.48
N LEU A 31 -0.61 4.82 -13.26
CA LEU A 31 0.74 4.58 -12.75
C LEU A 31 1.14 5.59 -11.67
N ALA A 32 0.82 6.88 -11.86
CA ALA A 32 1.07 7.90 -10.85
C ALA A 32 0.27 7.65 -9.58
N ARG A 33 -0.98 7.19 -9.70
CA ARG A 33 -1.84 6.81 -8.56
C ARG A 33 -1.27 5.60 -7.81
N LEU A 34 -0.84 4.57 -8.52
CA LEU A 34 -0.21 3.39 -7.92
C LEU A 34 1.11 3.74 -7.23
N ALA A 35 1.92 4.62 -7.83
CA ALA A 35 3.15 5.12 -7.21
C ALA A 35 2.84 5.90 -5.92
N ALA A 36 1.84 6.78 -5.94
CA ALA A 36 1.41 7.52 -4.75
C ALA A 36 0.90 6.58 -3.64
N LEU A 37 0.15 5.54 -3.99
CA LEU A 37 -0.28 4.52 -3.04
C LEU A 37 0.90 3.73 -2.47
N ALA A 38 1.90 3.40 -3.28
CA ALA A 38 3.11 2.73 -2.82
C ALA A 38 3.91 3.61 -1.84
N GLU A 39 4.06 4.91 -2.12
CA GLU A 39 4.71 5.85 -1.20
C GLU A 39 3.91 6.07 0.09
N LEU A 40 2.57 6.12 0.00
CA LEU A 40 1.71 6.15 1.17
C LEU A 40 1.85 4.87 2.00
N ALA A 41 1.90 3.70 1.37
CA ALA A 41 2.14 2.44 2.05
C ALA A 41 3.50 2.43 2.74
N LYS A 42 4.58 2.87 2.07
CA LYS A 42 5.93 2.94 2.66
C LYS A 42 5.99 3.88 3.87
N SER A 43 5.39 5.06 3.77
CA SER A 43 5.42 6.07 4.84
C SER A 43 4.52 5.71 6.03
N SER A 44 3.38 5.04 5.78
CA SER A 44 2.46 4.59 6.83
C SER A 44 2.90 3.28 7.50
N SER A 45 3.64 2.43 6.79
CA SER A 45 4.01 1.07 7.23
C SER A 45 4.74 1.05 8.59
N PRO A 46 5.76 1.88 8.88
CA PRO A 46 6.43 1.89 10.18
C PRO A 46 5.49 2.14 11.37
N SER A 47 4.56 3.10 11.21
CA SER A 47 3.56 3.40 12.26
C SER A 47 2.60 2.24 12.49
N LEU A 48 2.20 1.53 11.43
CA LEU A 48 1.35 0.35 11.51
C LEU A 48 2.08 -0.83 12.17
N MET A 49 3.35 -1.04 11.83
CA MET A 49 4.20 -2.04 12.49
C MET A 49 4.29 -1.77 13.99
N HIS A 50 4.53 -0.52 14.37
CA HIS A 50 4.61 -0.10 15.76
C HIS A 50 3.33 -0.43 16.55
N HIS A 51 2.17 0.01 16.06
CA HIS A 51 0.91 -0.26 16.72
C HIS A 51 0.53 -1.74 16.72
N ALA A 52 0.87 -2.50 15.67
CA ALA A 52 0.66 -3.93 15.65
C ALA A 52 1.46 -4.64 16.75
N ILE A 53 2.73 -4.26 16.95
CA ILE A 53 3.57 -4.85 18.01
C ILE A 53 3.07 -4.45 19.39
N LEU A 54 2.66 -3.20 19.59
CA LEU A 54 2.02 -2.78 20.85
C LEU A 54 0.70 -3.51 21.12
N ALA A 55 -0.03 -3.90 20.07
CA ALA A 55 -1.22 -4.74 20.16
C ALA A 55 -0.91 -6.23 20.39
N GLY A 56 0.37 -6.62 20.48
CA GLY A 56 0.81 -7.99 20.75
C GLY A 56 1.12 -8.82 19.51
N ALA A 57 1.16 -8.23 18.31
CA ALA A 57 1.63 -8.95 17.14
C ALA A 57 3.13 -9.22 17.22
N GLY A 58 3.54 -10.44 16.88
CA GLY A 58 4.95 -10.79 16.81
C GLY A 58 5.67 -10.09 15.64
N PRO A 59 6.92 -9.62 15.81
CA PRO A 59 7.67 -8.93 14.75
C PRO A 59 7.81 -9.73 13.45
N ALA A 60 7.93 -11.07 13.53
CA ALA A 60 7.95 -11.94 12.36
C ALA A 60 6.64 -11.90 11.56
N ALA A 61 5.49 -11.88 12.23
CA ALA A 61 4.18 -11.77 11.58
C ALA A 61 3.98 -10.39 10.95
N VAL A 62 4.46 -9.34 11.63
CA VAL A 62 4.44 -7.96 11.13
C VAL A 62 5.30 -7.80 9.88
N ALA A 63 6.52 -8.33 9.89
CA ALA A 63 7.41 -8.32 8.73
C ALA A 63 6.81 -9.12 7.55
N ALA A 64 6.24 -10.30 7.82
CA ALA A 64 5.56 -11.12 6.82
C ALA A 64 4.35 -10.40 6.19
N ALA A 65 3.53 -9.69 6.99
CA ALA A 65 2.42 -8.88 6.50
C ALA A 65 2.89 -7.74 5.58
N ALA A 66 4.05 -7.16 5.89
CA ALA A 66 4.72 -6.15 5.08
C ALA A 66 5.52 -6.73 3.90
N LYS A 67 5.60 -8.06 3.77
CA LYS A 67 6.35 -8.78 2.74
C LYS A 67 7.84 -8.40 2.68
N ILE A 68 8.43 -8.19 3.86
CA ILE A 68 9.85 -7.88 4.03
C ILE A 68 10.45 -8.78 5.11
N ASP A 69 11.78 -8.81 5.16
CA ASP A 69 12.49 -9.52 6.24
C ASP A 69 12.34 -8.80 7.58
N VAL A 70 12.50 -9.53 8.69
CA VAL A 70 12.39 -8.99 10.06
C VAL A 70 13.45 -7.92 10.32
N ALA A 71 14.68 -8.10 9.83
CA ALA A 71 15.74 -7.09 9.99
C ALA A 71 15.42 -5.83 9.18
N GLU A 72 14.88 -5.98 7.96
CA GLU A 72 14.45 -4.84 7.15
C GLU A 72 13.26 -4.10 7.80
N ALA A 73 12.30 -4.83 8.37
CA ALA A 73 11.20 -4.26 9.13
C ALA A 73 11.70 -3.48 10.35
N HIS A 74 12.69 -4.01 11.08
CA HIS A 74 13.30 -3.35 12.23
C HIS A 74 13.96 -2.04 11.84
N VAL A 75 14.78 -2.02 10.78
CA VAL A 75 15.45 -0.80 10.29
C VAL A 75 14.44 0.27 9.89
N ARG A 76 13.45 -0.08 9.06
CA ARG A 76 12.42 0.87 8.62
C ARG A 76 11.58 1.40 9.77
N TRP A 77 11.27 0.54 10.74
CA TRP A 77 10.58 0.97 11.96
C TRP A 77 11.46 1.89 12.80
N HIS A 78 12.74 1.56 12.98
CA HIS A 78 13.70 2.32 13.79
C HIS A 78 13.89 3.75 13.25
N GLU A 79 14.10 3.90 11.94
CA GLU A 79 14.27 5.21 11.30
C GLU A 79 13.06 6.13 11.52
N TRP A 80 11.86 5.57 11.50
CA TRP A 80 10.64 6.32 11.80
C TRP A 80 10.49 6.61 13.30
N ALA A 81 10.73 5.60 14.15
CA ALA A 81 10.49 5.67 15.58
C ALA A 81 11.41 6.66 16.29
N ASP A 82 12.62 6.88 15.78
CA ASP A 82 13.62 7.82 16.34
C ASP A 82 13.06 9.23 16.55
N THR A 83 12.10 9.64 15.71
CA THR A 83 11.47 10.97 15.80
C THR A 83 9.97 10.93 16.15
N ALA A 84 9.34 9.75 16.09
CA ALA A 84 7.89 9.63 16.11
C ALA A 84 7.29 9.12 17.42
N VAL A 85 8.08 8.52 18.32
CA VAL A 85 7.57 7.89 19.55
C VAL A 85 8.37 8.27 20.79
N ALA A 86 7.78 8.07 21.97
CA ALA A 86 8.48 8.27 23.24
C ALA A 86 9.52 7.17 23.49
N LEU A 87 10.55 7.48 24.29
CA LEU A 87 11.66 6.55 24.58
C LEU A 87 11.20 5.19 25.14
N ASP A 88 10.19 5.17 26.00
CA ASP A 88 9.68 3.92 26.60
C ASP A 88 9.07 2.99 25.53
N GLU A 89 8.18 3.55 24.68
CA GLU A 89 7.56 2.81 23.58
C GLU A 89 8.60 2.37 22.55
N TYR A 90 9.57 3.23 22.26
CA TYR A 90 10.72 2.91 21.43
C TYR A 90 11.45 1.67 21.96
N LEU A 91 11.88 1.68 23.22
CA LEU A 91 12.65 0.57 23.80
C LEU A 91 11.85 -0.73 23.81
N ARG A 92 10.55 -0.66 24.10
CA ARG A 92 9.67 -1.83 24.11
C ARG A 92 9.58 -2.51 22.73
N VAL A 93 9.31 -1.73 21.68
CA VAL A 93 9.18 -2.27 20.33
C VAL A 93 10.55 -2.64 19.75
N HIS A 94 11.59 -1.89 20.08
CA HIS A 94 12.97 -2.22 19.70
C HIS A 94 13.42 -3.56 20.26
N ALA A 95 13.16 -3.82 21.55
CA ALA A 95 13.49 -5.09 22.19
C ALA A 95 12.79 -6.27 21.50
N ALA A 96 11.49 -6.13 21.19
CA ALA A 96 10.75 -7.17 20.47
C ALA A 96 11.38 -7.48 19.09
N PHE A 97 11.71 -6.44 18.32
CA PHE A 97 12.40 -6.63 17.04
C PHE A 97 13.78 -7.29 17.21
N ALA A 98 14.57 -6.84 18.18
CA ALA A 98 15.90 -7.39 18.43
C ALA A 98 15.85 -8.89 18.76
N GLU A 99 14.93 -9.31 19.63
CA GLU A 99 14.69 -10.73 19.95
C GLU A 99 14.35 -11.53 18.70
N ALA A 100 13.48 -11.00 17.83
CA ALA A 100 13.08 -11.67 16.61
C ALA A 100 14.21 -11.78 15.57
N VAL A 101 15.08 -10.77 15.49
CA VAL A 101 16.27 -10.80 14.61
C VAL A 101 17.27 -11.85 15.10
N ILE A 102 17.52 -11.91 16.41
CA ILE A 102 18.40 -12.92 17.01
C ILE A 102 17.85 -14.33 16.74
N ALA A 103 16.57 -14.57 17.04
CA ALA A 103 15.94 -15.87 16.79
C ALA A 103 16.00 -16.29 15.31
N ARG A 104 15.88 -15.32 14.38
CA ARG A 104 16.03 -15.59 12.95
C ARG A 104 17.46 -15.95 12.58
N HIS A 105 18.44 -15.28 13.19
CA HIS A 105 19.86 -15.56 12.96
C HIS A 105 20.23 -16.96 13.46
N GLU A 106 19.84 -17.31 14.68
CA GLU A 106 20.05 -18.65 15.26
C GLU A 106 19.44 -19.74 14.37
N ALA A 107 18.20 -19.56 13.92
CA ALA A 107 17.54 -20.51 13.01
C ALA A 107 18.29 -20.68 11.67
N LEU A 108 18.91 -19.61 11.15
CA LEU A 108 19.73 -19.69 9.94
C LEU A 108 21.05 -20.42 10.20
N GLU A 109 21.66 -20.24 11.38
CA GLU A 109 22.88 -20.97 11.75
C GLU A 109 22.62 -22.48 11.86
N ASP A 110 21.52 -22.88 12.50
CA ASP A 110 21.09 -24.29 12.60
C ASP A 110 20.84 -24.92 11.22
N GLU A 111 20.23 -24.19 10.28
CA GLU A 111 20.00 -24.65 8.90
C GLU A 111 21.31 -24.87 8.12
N LEU A 112 22.34 -24.07 8.42
CA LEU A 112 23.63 -24.09 7.71
C LEU A 112 24.64 -25.07 8.33
N CYS A 113 24.49 -25.42 9.61
CA CYS A 113 25.37 -26.34 10.34
C CYS A 113 24.56 -27.45 11.04
N PRO A 114 23.99 -28.40 10.26
CA PRO A 114 23.10 -29.45 10.78
C PRO A 114 23.81 -30.56 11.58
#